data_AF-A0A850ENY8-F1
#
_entry.id   AF-A0A850ENY8-F1
#
_cell.length_a   1.000
_cell.length_b   1.000
_cell.length_c   1.000
_cell.angle_alpha   90.00
_cell.angle_beta   90.00
_cell.angle_gamma   90.00
#
_symmetry.space_group_name_H-M   'P 1'
#
loop_
_entity.id
_entity.type
_entity.pdbx_description
1 polymer ?
#
loop_
_entity_poly.entity_id
_entity_poly.type
_entity_poly.pdbx_seq_one_letter_code
_entity_poly.pdbx_strand_id
1 'polypeptide(L)'
;MQSAQTFRRGRAIAFLERLDIKRSTLMQQLNQPEYDAIKQVLSGELKATDAIMQEFIHAFELREVMLEQDAKRDREEVKDESN
;
A
#
# COMPACT_ATOMS: atom_id res chain seq x y z
N MET A 1 1.61 -26.33 -15.30
CA MET A 1 1.07 -25.79 -14.03
C MET A 1 1.94 -24.68 -13.43
N GLN A 2 3.26 -24.83 -13.37
CA GLN A 2 4.17 -23.81 -12.78
C GLN A 2 4.09 -22.42 -13.44
N SER A 3 3.97 -22.33 -14.77
CA SER A 3 3.83 -21.05 -15.49
C SER A 3 2.53 -20.28 -15.17
N ALA A 4 1.43 -21.00 -14.92
CA ALA A 4 0.16 -20.39 -14.54
C ALA A 4 0.20 -19.84 -13.10
N GLN A 5 0.95 -20.50 -12.21
CA GLN A 5 1.13 -20.07 -10.82
C GLN A 5 2.00 -18.80 -10.74
N THR A 6 3.10 -18.72 -11.49
CA THR A 6 3.94 -17.51 -11.55
C THR A 6 3.21 -16.33 -12.17
N PHE A 7 2.40 -16.56 -13.20
CA PHE A 7 1.56 -15.51 -13.80
C PHE A 7 0.54 -14.96 -12.79
N ARG A 8 -0.20 -15.83 -12.09
CA ARG A 8 -1.17 -15.41 -11.07
C ARG A 8 -0.51 -14.60 -9.95
N ARG A 9 0.65 -15.06 -9.46
CA ARG A 9 1.42 -14.35 -8.43
C ARG A 9 1.87 -12.98 -8.92
N GLY A 10 2.41 -12.88 -10.13
CA GLY A 10 2.83 -11.60 -10.71
C GLY A 10 1.67 -10.60 -10.87
N ARG A 11 0.47 -11.08 -11.26
CA ARG A 11 -0.73 -10.24 -11.35
C ARG A 11 -1.22 -9.78 -9.98
N ALA A 12 -1.12 -10.63 -8.96
CA ALA A 12 -1.50 -10.28 -7.59
C ALA A 12 -0.57 -9.20 -7.02
N ILE A 13 0.75 -9.31 -7.25
CA ILE A 13 1.73 -8.28 -6.85
C ILE A 13 1.44 -6.95 -7.54
N ALA A 14 1.27 -6.96 -8.87
CA ALA A 14 0.95 -5.73 -9.61
C ALA A 14 -0.36 -5.07 -9.16
N PHE A 15 -1.31 -5.85 -8.64
CA PHE A 15 -2.53 -5.31 -8.03
C PHE A 15 -2.24 -4.67 -6.67
N LEU A 16 -1.45 -5.33 -5.82
CA LEU A 16 -1.05 -4.80 -4.52
C LEU A 16 -0.24 -3.49 -4.66
N GLU A 17 0.65 -3.40 -5.65
CA GLU A 17 1.39 -2.16 -5.97
C GLU A 17 0.45 -0.99 -6.27
N ARG A 18 -0.68 -1.24 -6.97
CA ARG A 18 -1.67 -0.19 -7.24
C ARG A 18 -2.38 0.28 -5.98
N LEU A 19 -2.67 -0.64 -5.05
CA LEU A 19 -3.25 -0.29 -3.76
C LEU A 19 -2.26 0.52 -2.90
N ASP A 20 -0.98 0.18 -2.95
CA ASP A 20 0.07 0.91 -2.25
C ASP A 20 0.23 2.36 -2.77
N ILE A 21 0.18 2.55 -4.10
CA ILE A 21 0.14 3.90 -4.69
C ILE A 21 -1.07 4.68 -4.17
N LYS A 22 -2.27 4.07 -4.20
CA LYS A 22 -3.50 4.71 -3.71
C LYS A 22 -3.38 5.08 -2.23
N ARG A 23 -2.86 4.18 -1.40
CA ARG A 23 -2.60 4.39 0.03
C ARG A 23 -1.69 5.59 0.24
N SER A 24 -0.58 5.66 -0.49
CA SER A 24 0.39 6.75 -0.40
C SER A 24 -0.23 8.10 -0.82
N THR A 25 -1.02 8.11 -1.89
CA THR A 25 -1.78 9.31 -2.30
C THR A 25 -2.75 9.79 -1.22
N LEU A 26 -3.50 8.89 -0.60
CA LEU A 26 -4.43 9.24 0.49
C LEU A 26 -3.70 9.80 1.71
N MET A 27 -2.54 9.23 2.07
CA MET A 27 -1.70 9.74 3.15
C MET A 27 -1.17 11.15 2.83
N GLN A 28 -0.71 11.40 1.60
CA GLN A 28 -0.27 12.73 1.18
C GLN A 28 -1.41 13.75 1.23
N GLN A 29 -2.61 13.39 0.78
CA GLN A 29 -3.79 14.26 0.83
C GLN A 29 -4.20 14.60 2.27
N LEU A 30 -4.14 13.64 3.19
CA LEU A 30 -4.43 13.88 4.61
C LEU A 30 -3.53 14.94 5.26
N ASN A 31 -2.32 15.14 4.73
CA ASN A 31 -1.37 16.12 5.23
C ASN A 31 -1.50 17.51 4.58
N GLN A 32 -2.37 17.66 3.58
CA GLN A 32 -2.54 18.93 2.87
C GLN A 32 -3.78 19.70 3.37
N PRO A 33 -3.65 21.01 3.65
CA PRO A 33 -4.74 21.81 4.24
C PRO A 33 -5.95 21.97 3.31
N GLU A 34 -5.76 21.87 1.99
CA GLU A 34 -6.84 21.92 1.00
C GLU A 34 -7.87 20.80 1.15
N TYR A 35 -7.53 19.69 1.83
CA TYR A 35 -8.43 18.57 2.09
C TYR A 35 -9.04 18.58 3.50
N ASP A 36 -8.83 19.61 4.32
CA ASP A 36 -9.32 19.66 5.71
C ASP A 36 -10.83 19.39 5.82
N ALA A 37 -11.61 19.94 4.89
CA ALA A 37 -13.07 19.76 4.84
C ALA A 37 -13.51 18.30 4.61
N ILE A 38 -12.63 17.45 4.05
CA ILE A 38 -12.94 16.05 3.72
C ILE A 38 -12.01 15.04 4.41
N LYS A 39 -11.21 15.47 5.39
CA LYS A 39 -10.24 14.61 6.11
C LYS A 39 -10.86 13.32 6.66
N GLN A 40 -12.08 13.38 7.18
CA GLN A 40 -12.78 12.20 7.70
C GLN A 40 -13.08 11.17 6.61
N VAL A 41 -13.46 11.63 5.41
CA VAL A 41 -13.72 10.76 4.25
C VAL A 41 -12.42 10.11 3.79
N LEU A 42 -11.34 10.89 3.62
CA LEU A 42 -10.03 10.39 3.23
C LEU A 42 -9.47 9.38 4.24
N SER A 43 -9.66 9.63 5.54
CA SER A 43 -9.28 8.71 6.60
C SER A 43 -10.05 7.39 6.52
N GLY A 44 -11.34 7.44 6.18
CA GLY A 44 -12.15 6.25 5.96
C GLY A 44 -11.70 5.45 4.74
N GLU A 45 -11.40 6.13 3.63
CA GLU A 45 -10.92 5.50 2.40
C GLU A 45 -9.53 4.87 2.58
N LEU A 46 -8.65 5.52 3.34
CA LEU A 46 -7.33 4.99 3.69
C LEU A 46 -7.47 3.69 4.48
N LYS A 47 -8.30 3.69 5.53
CA LYS A 47 -8.57 2.48 6.33
C LYS A 47 -9.16 1.34 5.50
N ALA A 48 -10.08 1.65 4.59
CA ALA A 48 -10.65 0.64 3.70
C ALA A 48 -9.60 0.07 2.73
N THR A 49 -8.70 0.93 2.22
CA THR A 49 -7.60 0.51 1.35
C THR A 49 -6.64 -0.41 2.11
N ASP A 50 -6.25 -0.04 3.34
CA ASP A 50 -5.40 -0.86 4.21
C ASP A 50 -6.03 -2.25 4.49
N ALA A 51 -7.32 -2.29 4.80
CA ALA A 51 -8.03 -3.54 5.05
C ALA A 51 -8.03 -4.46 3.82
N ILE A 52 -8.36 -3.92 2.64
CA ILE A 52 -8.33 -4.68 1.38
C ILE A 52 -6.92 -5.20 1.08
N MET A 53 -5.87 -4.40 1.31
CA MET A 53 -4.49 -4.85 1.14
C MET A 53 -4.17 -6.04 2.05
N GLN A 54 -4.51 -5.97 3.33
CA GLN A 54 -4.28 -7.04 4.29
C GLN A 54 -5.01 -8.33 3.92
N GLU A 55 -6.30 -8.24 3.58
CA GLU A 55 -7.10 -9.38 3.14
C GLU A 55 -6.53 -10.00 1.85
N PHE A 56 -6.13 -9.17 0.89
CA PHE A 56 -5.58 -9.62 -0.38
C PHE A 56 -4.24 -10.33 -0.19
N ILE A 57 -3.34 -9.77 0.62
CA ILE A 57 -2.06 -10.40 0.95
C ILE A 57 -2.26 -11.75 1.61
N HIS A 58 -3.23 -11.85 2.54
CA HIS A 58 -3.57 -13.11 3.18
C HIS A 58 -4.10 -14.13 2.16
N ALA A 59 -5.06 -13.73 1.32
CA ALA A 59 -5.71 -14.61 0.33
C ALA A 59 -4.73 -15.15 -0.73
N PHE A 60 -3.68 -14.39 -1.06
CA PHE A 60 -2.67 -14.77 -2.06
C PHE A 60 -1.32 -15.21 -1.45
N GLU A 61 -1.25 -15.35 -0.12
CA GLU A 61 -0.04 -15.74 0.63
C GLU A 61 1.19 -14.85 0.37
N LEU A 62 1.00 -13.56 0.09
CA LEU A 62 2.05 -12.62 -0.34
C LEU A 62 2.81 -11.95 0.82
N ARG A 63 2.93 -12.61 1.98
CA ARG A 63 3.49 -11.98 3.20
C ARG A 63 4.92 -11.45 3.03
N GLU A 64 5.72 -12.12 2.21
CA GLU A 64 7.08 -11.68 1.85
C GLU A 64 7.10 -10.29 1.18
N VAL A 65 6.06 -9.95 0.41
CA VAL A 65 5.94 -8.65 -0.26
C VAL A 65 5.69 -7.52 0.73
N MET A 66 4.92 -7.76 1.80
CA MET A 66 4.74 -6.77 2.87
C MET A 66 6.07 -6.45 3.56
N LEU A 67 6.85 -7.48 3.92
CA LEU A 67 8.13 -7.29 4.59
C LEU A 67 9.10 -6.47 3.73
N GLU A 68 9.10 -6.69 2.42
CA GLU A 68 9.89 -5.88 1.49
C GLU A 68 9.41 -4.43 1.38
N GLN A 69 8.08 -4.21 1.39
CA GLN A 69 7.48 -2.87 1.34
C GLN A 69 7.68 -2.09 2.65
N ASP A 70 7.54 -2.73 3.81
CA ASP A 70 7.85 -2.13 5.12
C ASP A 70 9.33 -1.73 5.17
N ALA A 71 10.24 -2.65 4.81
CA ALA A 71 11.67 -2.36 4.77
C ALA A 71 12.08 -1.29 3.73
N LYS A 72 11.29 -1.06 2.68
CA LYS A 72 11.52 0.06 1.74
C LYS A 72 11.10 1.39 2.38
N ARG A 73 9.94 1.44 3.04
CA ARG A 73 9.44 2.64 3.71
C ARG A 73 10.36 3.08 4.85
N ASP A 74 10.82 2.16 5.68
CA ASP A 74 11.78 2.47 6.76
C ASP A 74 13.08 3.10 6.22
N ARG A 75 13.52 2.69 5.01
CA ARG A 75 14.71 3.25 4.36
C ARG A 75 14.48 4.61 3.71
N GLU A 76 13.25 4.94 3.36
CA GLU A 76 12.86 6.23 2.79
C GLU A 76 12.66 7.27 3.89
N GLU A 77 12.05 6.89 5.02
CA GLU A 77 11.90 7.76 6.21
C GLU A 77 13.26 8.18 6.80
N VAL A 78 14.20 7.25 6.95
CA VAL A 78 15.55 7.55 7.46
C VAL A 78 16.33 8.52 6.56
N LYS A 79 16.05 8.54 5.26
CA LYS A 79 16.68 9.48 4.31
C LYS A 79 16.09 10.89 4.41
N ASP A 80 14.81 11.02 4.73
CA ASP A 80 14.13 12.31 4.85
C ASP A 80 14.51 13.01 6.18
N GLU A 81 14.74 12.26 7.26
CA GLU A 81 15.19 12.80 8.56
C GLU A 81 16.67 13.24 8.58
N SER A 82 17.47 12.80 7.61
CA SER A 82 18.91 13.09 7.54
C SER A 82 19.27 14.35 6.74
N ASN A 83 18.28 15.16 6.34
CA ASN A 83 18.43 16.28 5.40
C ASN A 83 17.98 17.63 5.98
#